data_AF-A0A949BJM3-F1
#
_entry.id   AF-A0A949BJM3-F1
#
_cell.length_a   1.000
_cell.length_b   1.000
_cell.length_c   1.000
_cell.angle_alpha   90.00
_cell.angle_beta   90.00
_cell.angle_gamma   90.00
#
_symmetry.space_group_name_H-M   'P 1'
#
loop_
_entity.id
_entity.type
_entity.pdbx_description
1 polymer ?
#
loop_
_entity_poly.entity_id
_entity_poly.type
_entity_poly.pdbx_seq_one_letter_code
_entity_poly.pdbx_strand_id
1 'polypeptide(L)'
;MNKTIDITKQMKTWGGFFGKSYTYRNMSTLEELDKSYKKNYNVTRTELNKIFLGEIKKDIKILEVGSNIGNQLALLQKMGFKNLYGIEINS
;
A
#
# COMPACT_ATOMS: atom_id res chain seq x y z
N MET A 1 8.11 12.59 30.40
CA MET A 1 8.79 11.29 30.31
C MET A 1 9.38 11.16 28.91
N ASN A 2 10.70 11.17 28.75
CA ASN A 2 11.33 10.86 27.46
C ASN A 2 11.38 9.33 27.33
N LYS A 3 10.48 8.77 26.53
CA LYS A 3 10.51 7.35 26.20
C LYS A 3 11.54 7.15 25.09
N THR A 4 12.68 6.57 25.42
CA THR A 4 13.66 6.14 24.42
C THR A 4 12.97 5.09 23.53
N ILE A 5 12.90 5.34 22.23
CA ILE A 5 12.29 4.41 21.27
C ILE A 5 13.32 3.33 20.96
N ASP A 6 13.10 2.13 21.48
CA ASP A 6 13.90 0.97 21.07
C ASP A 6 13.58 0.60 19.63
N ILE A 7 14.56 0.75 18.75
CA ILE A 7 14.45 0.36 17.35
C ILE A 7 14.39 -1.16 17.26
N THR A 8 13.24 -1.68 16.82
CA THR A 8 13.03 -3.13 16.66
C THR A 8 13.84 -3.68 15.48
N LYS A 9 14.05 -5.01 15.47
CA LYS A 9 14.67 -5.71 14.33
C LYS A 9 13.94 -5.43 13.01
N GLN A 10 12.61 -5.42 13.02
CA GLN A 10 11.81 -5.16 11.82
C GLN A 10 12.00 -3.73 11.31
N MET A 11 12.09 -2.74 12.21
CA MET A 11 12.37 -1.36 11.82
C MET A 11 13.73 -1.23 11.14
N LYS A 12 14.76 -1.92 11.65
CA LYS A 12 16.10 -1.94 11.00
C LYS A 12 16.07 -2.63 9.64
N THR A 13 15.32 -3.72 9.50
CA THR A 13 15.24 -4.47 8.24
C THR A 13 14.47 -3.70 7.17
N TRP A 14 13.24 -3.26 7.48
CA TRP A 14 12.37 -2.61 6.51
C TRP A 14 12.73 -1.14 6.27
N GLY A 15 13.25 -0.42 7.27
CA GLY A 15 13.81 0.92 7.07
C GLY A 15 15.25 0.92 6.52
N GLY A 16 15.85 -0.26 6.34
CA GLY A 16 17.22 -0.41 5.89
C GLY A 16 17.35 -0.74 4.40
N PHE A 17 18.54 -1.20 4.00
CA PHE A 17 18.85 -1.58 2.62
C PHE A 17 17.87 -2.59 2.04
N PHE A 18 17.44 -3.59 2.84
CA PHE A 18 16.49 -4.60 2.38
C PHE A 18 15.17 -3.98 1.92
N GLY A 19 14.59 -3.07 2.70
CA GLY A 19 13.35 -2.37 2.33
C GLY A 19 13.51 -1.58 1.04
N LYS A 20 14.60 -0.82 0.91
CA LYS A 20 14.92 -0.08 -0.32
C LYS A 20 15.01 -1.00 -1.54
N SER A 21 15.75 -2.10 -1.45
CA SER A 21 15.85 -3.09 -2.53
C SER A 21 14.50 -3.76 -2.81
N TYR A 22 13.67 -4.00 -1.79
CA TYR A 22 12.34 -4.55 -1.95
C TYR A 22 11.45 -3.60 -2.76
N THR A 23 11.45 -2.30 -2.43
CA THR A 23 10.69 -1.29 -3.17
C THR A 23 11.10 -1.27 -4.65
N TYR A 24 12.40 -1.27 -4.97
CA TYR A 24 12.83 -1.29 -6.37
C TYR A 24 12.39 -2.53 -7.15
N ARG A 25 12.43 -3.72 -6.52
CA ARG A 25 11.99 -4.96 -7.18
C ARG A 25 10.48 -5.03 -7.41
N ASN A 26 9.70 -4.30 -6.61
CA ASN A 26 8.24 -4.33 -6.63
C ASN A 26 7.64 -3.00 -7.14
N MET A 27 8.45 -2.15 -7.75
CA MET A 27 7.97 -0.94 -8.38
C MET A 27 7.14 -1.32 -9.60
N SER A 28 5.89 -0.87 -9.63
CA SER A 28 4.97 -1.13 -10.72
C SER A 28 4.05 0.07 -10.92
N THR A 29 3.52 0.20 -12.11
CA THR A 29 2.35 1.03 -12.40
C THR A 29 1.08 0.38 -11.83
N LEU A 30 -0.03 1.11 -11.84
CA LEU A 30 -1.33 0.60 -11.39
C LEU A 30 -1.86 -0.46 -12.36
N GLU A 31 -1.60 -0.27 -13.64
CA GLU A 31 -1.98 -1.20 -14.71
C GLU A 31 -1.17 -2.51 -14.60
N GLU A 32 0.12 -2.43 -14.27
CA GLU A 32 0.94 -3.61 -13.98
C GLU A 32 0.50 -4.32 -12.71
N LEU A 33 0.07 -3.58 -11.67
CA LEU A 33 -0.48 -4.17 -10.45
C LEU A 33 -1.75 -4.98 -10.76
N ASP A 34 -2.70 -4.42 -11.52
CA ASP A 34 -3.90 -5.13 -11.95
C ASP A 34 -3.59 -6.34 -12.83
N LYS A 35 -2.64 -6.21 -13.77
CA LYS A 35 -2.17 -7.34 -14.60
C LYS A 35 -1.54 -8.45 -13.78
N SER A 36 -0.70 -8.10 -12.80
CA SER A 36 -0.04 -9.06 -11.90
C SER A 36 -1.08 -9.83 -11.07
N TYR A 37 -2.07 -9.13 -10.52
CA TYR A 37 -3.16 -9.75 -9.78
C TYR A 37 -4.01 -10.66 -10.69
N LYS A 38 -4.34 -10.20 -11.90
CA LYS A 38 -5.08 -11.02 -12.87
C LYS A 38 -4.32 -12.29 -13.23
N LYS A 39 -3.01 -12.19 -13.47
CA LYS A 39 -2.15 -13.34 -13.78
C LYS A 39 -2.09 -14.35 -12.63
N ASN A 40 -1.95 -13.88 -11.39
CA ASN A 40 -1.70 -14.75 -10.24
C ASN A 40 -2.98 -15.30 -9.61
N TYR A 41 -4.09 -14.57 -9.70
CA TYR A 41 -5.33 -14.86 -8.96
C TYR A 41 -6.59 -14.83 -9.84
N ASN A 42 -6.46 -14.60 -11.15
CA ASN A 42 -7.58 -14.44 -12.09
C ASN A 42 -8.59 -13.32 -11.75
N VAL A 43 -8.19 -12.38 -10.88
CA VAL A 43 -8.96 -11.20 -10.48
C VAL A 43 -7.99 -10.02 -10.36
N THR A 44 -8.38 -8.82 -10.81
CA THR A 44 -7.54 -7.62 -10.67
C THR A 44 -7.60 -7.06 -9.25
N ARG A 45 -6.64 -6.20 -8.89
CA ARG A 45 -6.68 -5.54 -7.59
C ARG A 45 -7.86 -4.57 -7.50
N THR A 46 -8.17 -3.89 -8.60
CA THR A 46 -9.36 -3.03 -8.75
C THR A 46 -10.66 -3.81 -8.56
N GLU A 47 -10.79 -5.01 -9.15
CA GLU A 47 -11.96 -5.87 -8.97
C GLU A 47 -12.13 -6.28 -7.50
N LEU A 48 -11.05 -6.68 -6.83
CA LEU A 48 -11.08 -6.99 -5.39
C LEU A 48 -11.49 -5.77 -4.56
N ASN A 49 -10.95 -4.59 -4.83
CA ASN A 49 -11.36 -3.37 -4.16
C ASN A 49 -12.85 -3.07 -4.39
N LYS A 50 -13.37 -3.33 -5.60
CA LYS A 50 -14.80 -3.15 -5.90
C LYS A 50 -15.67 -4.12 -5.09
N ILE A 51 -15.26 -5.39 -4.98
CA ILE A 51 -15.97 -6.42 -4.22
C ILE A 51 -16.05 -6.04 -2.73
N PHE A 52 -14.93 -5.65 -2.12
CA PHE A 52 -14.87 -5.44 -0.67
C PHE A 52 -15.18 -4.01 -0.22
N LEU A 53 -14.90 -3.02 -1.06
CA LEU A 53 -14.96 -1.59 -0.69
C LEU A 53 -15.92 -0.79 -1.59
N GLY A 54 -16.59 -1.43 -2.54
CA GLY A 54 -17.46 -0.78 -3.53
C GLY A 54 -18.57 0.04 -2.89
N GLU A 55 -19.23 -0.53 -1.87
CA GLU A 55 -20.38 0.05 -1.17
C GLU A 55 -19.98 1.05 -0.07
N ILE A 56 -18.70 1.12 0.28
CA ILE A 56 -18.21 2.06 1.30
C ILE A 56 -18.23 3.48 0.73
N LYS A 57 -18.73 4.42 1.54
CA LYS A 57 -18.77 5.86 1.21
C LYS A 57 -17.38 6.38 0.86
N LYS A 58 -17.27 7.19 -0.18
CA LYS A 58 -15.97 7.62 -0.73
C LYS A 58 -15.27 8.72 0.08
N ASP A 59 -15.94 9.27 1.07
CA ASP A 59 -15.44 10.29 1.99
C ASP A 59 -14.94 9.73 3.33
N ILE A 60 -14.95 8.41 3.54
CA ILE A 60 -14.32 7.82 4.73
C ILE A 60 -12.81 8.10 4.76
N LYS A 61 -12.22 8.00 5.96
CA LYS A 61 -10.77 8.07 6.16
C LYS A 61 -10.17 6.67 6.09
N ILE A 62 -9.17 6.47 5.24
CA ILE A 62 -8.47 5.19 5.06
C ILE A 62 -6.99 5.37 5.39
N LEU A 63 -6.48 4.53 6.28
CA LEU A 63 -5.06 4.44 6.60
C LEU A 63 -4.51 3.10 6.10
N GLU A 64 -3.50 3.13 5.23
CA GLU A 64 -2.70 1.96 4.86
C GLU A 64 -1.38 1.97 5.64
N VAL A 65 -1.13 0.89 6.39
CA VAL A 65 0.11 0.68 7.15
C VAL A 65 1.00 -0.28 6.37
N GLY A 66 2.21 0.14 6.02
CA GLY A 66 3.07 -0.56 5.06
C GLY A 66 2.66 -0.27 3.62
N SER A 67 2.41 1.01 3.29
CA SER A 67 1.89 1.42 1.98
C SER A 67 2.89 1.28 0.83
N ASN A 68 4.17 1.04 1.11
CA ASN A 68 5.25 1.05 0.13
C ASN A 68 5.15 2.32 -0.76
N ILE A 69 5.20 2.20 -2.09
CA ILE A 69 5.04 3.30 -3.05
C ILE A 69 3.59 3.79 -3.23
N GLY A 70 2.63 3.28 -2.45
CA GLY A 70 1.27 3.79 -2.40
C GLY A 70 0.35 3.38 -3.55
N ASN A 71 0.71 2.36 -4.33
CA ASN A 71 -0.10 1.92 -5.48
C ASN A 71 -1.54 1.54 -5.10
N GLN A 72 -1.74 0.90 -3.96
CA GLN A 72 -3.09 0.57 -3.48
C GLN A 72 -3.89 1.83 -3.16
N LEU A 73 -3.30 2.81 -2.46
CA LEU A 73 -3.94 4.10 -2.21
C LEU A 73 -4.27 4.82 -3.53
N ALA A 74 -3.36 4.80 -4.50
CA ALA A 74 -3.60 5.39 -5.81
C ALA A 74 -4.75 4.69 -6.58
N LEU A 75 -4.86 3.36 -6.48
CA LEU A 75 -6.03 2.63 -7.00
C LEU A 75 -7.33 3.05 -6.30
N LEU A 76 -7.33 3.17 -4.97
CA LEU A 76 -8.50 3.63 -4.23
C LEU A 76 -8.87 5.07 -4.60
N GLN A 77 -7.89 5.93 -4.85
CA GLN A 77 -8.11 7.29 -5.33
C GLN A 77 -8.76 7.30 -6.71
N LYS A 78 -8.28 6.47 -7.66
CA LYS A 78 -8.92 6.27 -8.98
C LYS A 78 -10.37 5.77 -8.83
N MET A 79 -10.68 5.00 -7.79
CA MET A 79 -12.04 4.55 -7.46
C MET A 79 -12.90 5.59 -6.73
N GLY A 80 -12.37 6.80 -6.48
CA GLY A 80 -13.10 7.94 -5.95
C GLY A 80 -12.94 8.20 -4.45
N PHE A 81 -12.19 7.37 -3.71
CA PHE A 81 -11.93 7.62 -2.29
C PHE A 81 -11.09 8.89 -2.09
N LYS A 82 -11.48 9.72 -1.12
CA LYS A 82 -10.95 11.10 -0.96
C LYS A 82 -9.91 11.25 0.14
N ASN A 83 -10.11 10.60 1.28
CA ASN A 83 -9.27 10.81 2.47
C ASN A 83 -8.35 9.60 2.69
N LEU A 84 -7.23 9.58 1.98
CA LEU A 84 -6.29 8.47 1.89
C LEU A 84 -4.97 8.83 2.57
N TYR A 85 -4.50 7.96 3.46
CA TYR A 85 -3.26 8.16 4.22
C TYR A 85 -2.42 6.89 4.14
N GLY A 86 -1.12 7.04 3.90
CA GLY A 86 -0.15 5.95 3.89
C GLY A 86 0.92 6.18 4.95
N ILE A 87 1.28 5.13 5.67
CA ILE A 87 2.48 5.11 6.51
C ILE A 87 3.39 4.00 5.99
N GLU A 88 4.61 4.39 5.64
CA GLU A 88 5.67 3.49 5.20
C GLU A 88 6.93 3.81 6.00
N ILE A 89 7.61 2.78 6.50
CA ILE A 89 8.82 2.92 7.30
C ILE A 89 10.05 3.21 6.43
N ASN A 90 10.01 2.75 5.19
CA ASN A 90 11.03 3.01 4.19
C ASN A 90 10.73 4.34 3.47
N SER A 91 11.41 5.41 3.88
CA SER A 91 11.32 6.76 3.27
C SER A 91 12.56 7.06 2.42
#